data_AF-A0AAF1BG66-F1
#
_entry.id   AF-A0AAF1BG66-F1
#
_cell.length_a   1.000
_cell.length_b   1.000
_cell.length_c   1.000
_cell.angle_alpha   90.00
_cell.angle_beta   90.00
_cell.angle_gamma   90.00
#
_symmetry.space_group_name_H-M   'P 1'
#
loop_
_entity.id
_entity.type
_entity.pdbx_description
1 polymer ?
#
loop_
_entity_poly.entity_id
_entity_poly.type
_entity_poly.pdbx_seq_one_letter_code
_entity_poly.pdbx_strand_id
1 'polypeptide(L)'
;MHYQEDLVGKGLQRAISEKLVSRNDVWLQTKFTSLDGQDLTRPIPYHRDAPVAEQVRQSVGDTLAAYRALEAFVDAGAITSLGVSNIYDPDELAWLIGAARVPVAYVQNRWYEGNGWNWPIYDLCQKHGIAYQSFWTLSGSPSLLAHPLLKKLAQRHKVTPEAAVYRLCELWNITPLCGSTNPKHMAQALAAEHAFGKDEPEVGKLWKLMHGEED
;
A
#
# COMPACT_ATOMS: atom_id res chain seq x y z
N MET A 1 2.36 11.70 -14.47
CA MET A 1 1.82 11.36 -13.13
C MET A 1 0.90 12.49 -12.69
N HIS A 2 -0.34 12.21 -12.30
CA HIS A 2 -1.36 13.26 -12.05
C HIS A 2 -1.89 13.19 -10.61
N TYR A 3 -1.07 13.58 -9.63
CA TYR A 3 -1.59 13.82 -8.28
C TYR A 3 -2.23 15.21 -8.25
N GLN A 4 -3.54 15.27 -7.97
CA GLN A 4 -4.26 16.53 -7.81
C GLN A 4 -4.19 17.01 -6.36
N GLU A 5 -2.97 17.17 -5.85
CA GLU A 5 -2.71 17.50 -4.44
C GLU A 5 -3.35 18.84 -4.05
N ASP A 6 -3.42 19.80 -4.97
CA ASP A 6 -4.10 21.07 -4.76
C ASP A 6 -5.60 20.88 -4.48
N LEU A 7 -6.25 19.95 -5.19
CA LEU A 7 -7.67 19.64 -4.99
C LEU A 7 -7.90 18.85 -3.70
N VAL A 8 -6.98 17.94 -3.33
CA VAL A 8 -7.01 17.27 -2.03
C VAL A 8 -6.91 18.31 -0.91
N GLY A 9 -6.00 19.28 -1.03
CA GLY A 9 -5.85 20.38 -0.09
C GLY A 9 -7.12 21.21 0.05
N LYS A 10 -7.76 21.59 -1.05
CA LYS A 10 -9.05 22.32 -1.05
C LYS A 10 -10.16 21.50 -0.37
N GLY A 11 -10.25 20.20 -0.65
CA GLY A 11 -11.22 19.31 -0.04
C GLY A 11 -11.04 19.20 1.48
N LEU A 12 -9.80 19.01 1.94
CA LEU A 12 -9.47 18.93 3.36
C LEU A 12 -9.72 20.26 4.08
N GLN A 13 -9.31 21.38 3.48
CA GLN A 13 -9.56 22.72 4.04
C GLN A 13 -11.06 22.96 4.24
N ARG A 14 -11.88 22.58 3.27
CA ARG A 14 -13.34 22.67 3.36
C ARG A 14 -13.90 21.77 4.47
N ALA A 15 -13.47 20.51 4.54
CA ALA A 15 -13.95 19.59 5.58
C ALA A 15 -13.62 20.08 7.00
N ILE A 16 -12.45 20.69 7.18
CA ILE A 16 -12.04 21.30 8.46
C ILE A 16 -12.86 22.56 8.76
N SER A 17 -13.04 23.46 7.79
CA SER A 17 -13.80 24.70 8.01
C SER A 17 -15.28 24.44 8.32
N GLU A 18 -15.84 23.39 7.71
CA GLU A 18 -17.19 22.89 7.98
C GLU A 18 -17.28 22.02 9.25
N LYS A 19 -16.16 21.83 9.98
CA LYS A 19 -16.06 21.04 11.23
C LYS A 19 -16.48 19.58 11.08
N LEU A 20 -16.33 19.01 9.89
CA LEU A 20 -16.57 17.58 9.65
C LEU A 20 -15.45 16.72 10.25
N VAL A 21 -14.21 17.24 10.25
CA VAL A 21 -13.00 16.63 10.83
C VAL A 21 -12.06 17.73 11.35
N SER A 22 -11.18 17.38 12.27
CA SER A 22 -10.00 18.18 12.61
C SER A 22 -8.77 17.70 11.82
N ARG A 23 -7.69 18.49 11.82
CA ARG A 23 -6.43 18.06 11.18
C ARG A 23 -5.90 16.76 11.77
N ASN A 24 -6.08 16.54 13.08
CA ASN A 24 -5.56 15.36 13.77
C ASN A 24 -6.37 14.08 13.47
N ASP A 25 -7.57 14.22 12.91
CA ASP A 25 -8.40 13.08 12.51
C ASP A 25 -8.02 12.53 11.12
N VAL A 26 -7.12 13.22 10.41
CA VAL A 26 -6.77 12.90 9.01
C VAL A 26 -5.30 12.50 8.90
N TRP A 27 -5.07 11.29 8.38
CA TRP A 27 -3.75 10.89 7.90
C TRP A 27 -3.56 11.35 6.45
N LEU A 28 -2.53 12.17 6.20
CA LEU A 28 -2.21 12.65 4.86
C LEU A 28 -0.89 12.04 4.41
N GLN A 29 -0.93 11.29 3.32
CA GLN A 29 0.23 10.67 2.71
C GLN A 29 0.37 11.13 1.27
N THR A 30 1.54 11.68 0.94
CA THR A 30 1.95 11.95 -0.43
C THR A 30 3.17 11.10 -0.78
N LYS A 31 3.63 11.18 -2.03
CA LYS A 31 4.77 10.45 -2.55
C LYS A 31 5.71 11.41 -3.22
N PHE A 32 6.98 11.33 -2.88
CA PHE A 32 8.00 11.90 -3.73
C PHE A 32 8.17 11.00 -4.95
N THR A 33 8.17 11.60 -6.12
CA THR A 33 8.68 11.00 -7.34
C THR A 33 9.63 12.01 -7.91
N SER A 34 10.90 11.65 -8.05
CA SER A 34 11.88 12.52 -8.68
C SER A 34 11.40 12.91 -10.08
N LEU A 35 11.86 14.04 -10.59
CA LEU A 35 11.60 14.43 -11.98
C LEU A 35 11.92 13.29 -12.96
N ASP A 36 12.98 12.53 -12.67
CA ASP A 36 13.42 11.39 -13.48
C ASP A 36 12.56 10.11 -13.31
N GLY A 37 11.72 10.04 -12.27
CA GLY A 37 10.81 8.92 -12.00
C GLY A 37 9.37 9.13 -12.49
N GLN A 38 9.08 10.29 -13.09
CA GLN A 38 7.78 10.53 -13.74
C GLN A 38 7.76 9.89 -15.14
N ASP A 39 6.64 9.95 -15.86
CA ASP A 39 6.59 9.48 -17.26
C ASP A 39 7.61 10.26 -18.12
N LEU A 40 8.47 9.56 -18.85
CA LEU A 40 9.62 10.12 -19.54
C LEU A 40 9.75 9.59 -20.97
N THR A 41 9.51 10.44 -21.96
CA THR A 41 10.30 10.47 -23.21
C THR A 41 11.82 10.72 -22.97
N ARG A 42 12.41 10.21 -21.87
CA ARG A 42 13.67 10.62 -21.19
C ARG A 42 14.22 9.49 -20.24
N PRO A 43 15.42 9.63 -19.60
CA PRO A 43 16.33 8.53 -19.25
C PRO A 43 16.04 7.82 -17.91
N ILE A 44 16.70 6.67 -17.70
CA ILE A 44 16.53 5.76 -16.54
C ILE A 44 17.60 6.02 -15.46
N PRO A 45 17.36 5.73 -14.17
CA PRO A 45 18.21 6.10 -13.03
C PRO A 45 19.47 5.22 -12.86
N TYR A 46 19.98 4.70 -13.96
CA TYR A 46 21.18 3.89 -14.02
C TYR A 46 21.75 3.93 -15.42
N HIS A 47 23.05 3.68 -15.57
CA HIS A 47 23.67 3.64 -16.89
C HIS A 47 23.13 2.45 -17.70
N ARG A 48 22.43 2.73 -18.81
CA ARG A 48 21.78 1.69 -19.65
C ARG A 48 22.73 0.60 -20.13
N ASP A 49 24.00 0.96 -20.33
CA ASP A 49 25.03 0.09 -20.86
C ASP A 49 25.87 -0.59 -19.77
N ALA A 50 25.63 -0.27 -18.49
CA ALA A 50 26.29 -0.95 -17.39
C ALA A 50 25.82 -2.42 -17.29
N PRO A 51 26.64 -3.34 -16.76
CA PRO A 51 26.16 -4.68 -16.43
C PRO A 51 24.94 -4.62 -15.51
N VAL A 52 23.97 -5.53 -15.68
CA VAL A 52 22.70 -5.54 -14.91
C VAL A 52 22.91 -5.41 -13.40
N ALA A 53 23.91 -6.11 -12.85
CA ALA A 53 24.22 -6.03 -11.42
C ALA A 53 24.65 -4.63 -10.96
N GLU A 54 25.29 -3.86 -11.83
CA GLU A 54 25.68 -2.48 -11.56
C GLU A 54 24.48 -1.52 -11.67
N GLN A 55 23.59 -1.76 -12.64
CA GLN A 55 22.33 -1.00 -12.74
C GLN A 55 21.47 -1.14 -11.48
N VAL A 56 21.38 -2.35 -10.94
CA VAL A 56 20.68 -2.63 -9.67
C VAL A 56 21.34 -1.87 -8.52
N ARG A 57 22.68 -1.94 -8.37
CA ARG A 57 23.39 -1.22 -7.31
C ARG A 57 23.15 0.29 -7.36
N GLN A 58 23.16 0.88 -8.55
CA GLN A 58 22.92 2.31 -8.74
C GLN A 58 21.51 2.70 -8.33
N SER A 59 20.50 1.95 -8.79
CA SER A 59 19.09 2.19 -8.42
C SER A 59 18.85 2.08 -6.91
N VAL A 60 19.48 1.10 -6.25
CA VAL A 60 19.41 0.91 -4.79
C VAL A 60 20.09 2.06 -4.05
N GLY A 61 21.26 2.50 -4.54
CA GLY A 61 21.99 3.65 -3.99
C GLY A 61 21.20 4.96 -4.06
N ASP A 62 20.56 5.23 -5.21
CA ASP A 62 19.73 6.42 -5.42
C ASP A 62 18.50 6.41 -4.51
N THR A 63 17.90 5.24 -4.28
CA THR A 63 16.78 5.08 -3.35
C THR A 63 17.17 5.49 -1.94
N LEU A 64 18.33 5.07 -1.44
CA LEU A 64 18.81 5.48 -0.11
C LEU A 64 19.18 6.97 -0.05
N ALA A 65 19.76 7.52 -1.11
CA ALA A 65 20.08 8.95 -1.17
C ALA A 65 18.80 9.81 -1.09
N ALA A 66 17.76 9.44 -1.85
CA ALA A 66 16.45 10.08 -1.79
C ALA A 66 15.81 9.90 -0.41
N TYR A 67 15.89 8.71 0.16
CA TYR A 67 15.37 8.43 1.49
C TYR A 67 16.02 9.34 2.55
N ARG A 68 17.36 9.43 2.56
CA ARG A 68 18.12 10.31 3.47
C ARG A 68 17.79 11.79 3.31
N ALA A 69 17.54 12.24 2.08
CA ALA A 69 17.08 13.60 1.85
C ALA A 69 15.72 13.86 2.54
N LEU A 70 14.80 12.88 2.51
CA LEU A 70 13.52 12.96 3.20
C LEU A 70 13.67 12.88 4.73
N GLU A 71 14.69 12.20 5.26
CA GLU A 71 14.96 12.15 6.69
C GLU A 71 15.22 13.54 7.30
N ALA A 72 15.81 14.46 6.54
CA ALA A 72 16.00 15.84 6.99
C ALA A 72 14.67 16.60 7.19
N PHE A 73 13.63 16.27 6.42
CA PHE A 73 12.28 16.84 6.60
C PHE A 73 11.57 16.25 7.82
N VAL A 74 11.92 15.02 8.21
CA VAL A 74 11.47 14.44 9.49
C VAL A 74 12.14 15.16 10.65
N ASP A 75 13.45 15.40 10.57
CA ASP A 75 14.18 16.16 11.60
C ASP A 75 13.63 17.59 11.75
N ALA A 76 13.19 18.20 10.65
CA ALA A 76 12.55 19.52 10.65
C ALA A 76 11.08 19.51 11.12
N GLY A 77 10.49 18.33 11.42
CA GLY A 77 9.10 18.18 11.85
C GLY A 77 8.05 18.39 10.75
N ALA A 78 8.46 18.48 9.48
CA ALA A 78 7.56 18.66 8.34
C ALA A 78 6.89 17.34 7.92
N ILE A 79 7.55 16.21 8.18
CA ILE A 79 7.07 14.86 7.89
C ILE A 79 7.09 14.04 9.18
N THR A 80 6.01 13.32 9.47
CA THR A 80 5.91 12.51 10.69
C THR A 80 6.46 11.10 10.52
N SER A 81 6.45 10.57 9.29
CA SER A 81 6.87 9.19 9.00
C SER A 81 7.29 9.03 7.55
N LEU A 82 8.18 8.07 7.30
CA LEU A 82 8.69 7.76 5.96
C LEU A 82 8.37 6.32 5.56
N GLY A 83 8.36 6.09 4.26
CA GLY A 83 8.10 4.78 3.69
C GLY A 83 8.56 4.72 2.24
N VAL A 84 8.44 3.53 1.65
CA VAL A 84 8.78 3.29 0.25
C VAL A 84 7.61 2.67 -0.48
N SER A 85 7.66 2.73 -1.81
CA SER A 85 6.63 2.17 -2.67
C SER A 85 7.26 1.49 -3.88
N ASN A 86 6.65 0.39 -4.33
CA ASN A 86 7.15 -0.45 -5.43
C ASN A 86 8.50 -1.13 -5.15
N ILE A 87 8.72 -1.56 -3.90
CA ILE A 87 9.89 -2.37 -3.53
C ILE A 87 9.50 -3.85 -3.49
N TYR A 88 9.93 -4.63 -4.48
CA TYR A 88 9.46 -6.02 -4.64
C TYR A 88 10.53 -7.06 -4.29
N ASP A 89 11.78 -6.65 -4.13
CA ASP A 89 12.88 -7.50 -3.70
C ASP A 89 13.02 -7.46 -2.16
N PRO A 90 12.88 -8.59 -1.45
CA PRO A 90 13.03 -8.66 0.00
C PRO A 90 14.43 -8.28 0.49
N ASP A 91 15.48 -8.58 -0.28
CA ASP A 91 16.86 -8.25 0.10
C ASP A 91 17.09 -6.73 0.01
N GLU A 92 16.50 -6.07 -1.00
CA GLU A 92 16.50 -4.62 -1.13
C GLU A 92 15.79 -3.94 0.05
N LEU A 93 14.60 -4.44 0.43
CA LEU A 93 13.86 -3.89 1.56
C LEU A 93 14.61 -4.13 2.88
N ALA A 94 15.16 -5.33 3.11
CA ALA A 94 15.93 -5.65 4.31
C ALA A 94 17.17 -4.76 4.43
N TRP A 95 17.87 -4.53 3.31
CA TRP A 95 18.99 -3.61 3.25
C TRP A 95 18.57 -2.19 3.63
N LEU A 96 17.49 -1.66 3.04
CA LEU A 96 17.03 -0.31 3.32
C LEU A 96 16.63 -0.15 4.79
N ILE A 97 15.92 -1.12 5.35
CA ILE A 97 15.56 -1.16 6.78
C ILE A 97 16.81 -1.04 7.66
N GLY A 98 17.91 -1.71 7.29
CA GLY A 98 19.18 -1.65 8.04
C GLY A 98 19.99 -0.38 7.80
N ALA A 99 19.83 0.27 6.65
CA ALA A 99 20.64 1.43 6.25
C ALA A 99 20.01 2.79 6.59
N ALA A 100 18.68 2.84 6.75
CA ALA A 100 17.94 4.06 7.07
C ALA A 100 18.12 4.48 8.54
N ARG A 101 18.24 5.78 8.79
CA ARG A 101 18.30 6.37 10.14
C ARG A 101 16.89 6.59 10.69
N VAL A 102 15.98 7.13 9.86
CA VAL A 102 14.56 7.19 10.17
C VAL A 102 13.94 5.86 9.75
N PRO A 103 13.18 5.17 10.62
CA PRO A 103 12.60 3.88 10.28
C PRO A 103 11.66 3.93 9.07
N VAL A 104 11.73 2.90 8.24
CA VAL A 104 10.73 2.62 7.21
C VAL A 104 9.42 2.24 7.91
N ALA A 105 8.49 3.18 8.02
CA ALA A 105 7.20 2.98 8.69
C ALA A 105 6.14 2.39 7.78
N TYR A 106 6.28 2.59 6.45
CA TYR A 106 5.31 2.13 5.46
C TYR A 106 5.98 1.51 4.24
N VAL A 107 5.37 0.44 3.72
CA VAL A 107 5.65 -0.10 2.38
C VAL A 107 4.34 -0.14 1.60
N GLN A 108 4.30 0.54 0.46
CA GLN A 108 3.12 0.62 -0.40
C GLN A 108 3.35 -0.05 -1.75
N ASN A 109 2.79 -1.24 -1.96
CA ASN A 109 3.04 -2.06 -3.13
C ASN A 109 1.77 -2.53 -3.84
N ARG A 110 1.94 -2.95 -5.10
CA ARG A 110 0.89 -3.70 -5.79
C ARG A 110 0.68 -5.03 -5.09
N TRP A 111 -0.58 -5.33 -4.82
CA TRP A 111 -1.02 -6.59 -4.24
C TRP A 111 -2.02 -7.23 -5.20
N TYR A 112 -1.59 -8.26 -5.91
CA TYR A 112 -2.38 -8.86 -6.99
C TYR A 112 -1.96 -10.32 -7.28
N GLU A 113 -2.79 -11.05 -8.00
CA GLU A 113 -2.59 -12.48 -8.28
C GLU A 113 -1.28 -12.77 -9.01
N GLY A 114 -0.91 -11.91 -9.96
CA GLY A 114 0.25 -12.11 -10.82
C GLY A 114 1.61 -11.88 -10.14
N ASN A 115 1.67 -11.30 -8.93
CA ASN A 115 2.90 -11.25 -8.13
C ASN A 115 2.84 -12.16 -6.89
N GLY A 116 1.91 -13.12 -6.87
CA GLY A 116 1.73 -14.00 -5.72
C GLY A 116 1.42 -13.23 -4.44
N TRP A 117 0.65 -12.13 -4.55
CA TRP A 117 0.21 -11.32 -3.42
C TRP A 117 1.32 -10.68 -2.58
N ASN A 118 2.55 -10.66 -3.10
CA ASN A 118 3.71 -10.00 -2.49
C ASN A 118 4.02 -10.43 -1.04
N TRP A 119 3.72 -11.69 -0.68
CA TRP A 119 3.91 -12.23 0.68
C TRP A 119 5.32 -12.05 1.25
N PRO A 120 6.42 -12.26 0.51
CA PRO A 120 7.76 -12.08 1.07
C PRO A 120 8.03 -10.66 1.60
N ILE A 121 7.49 -9.64 0.93
CA ILE A 121 7.59 -8.24 1.40
C ILE A 121 6.66 -8.00 2.57
N TYR A 122 5.43 -8.52 2.50
CA TYR A 122 4.47 -8.44 3.61
C TYR A 122 5.05 -9.04 4.90
N ASP A 123 5.64 -10.23 4.84
CA ASP A 123 6.22 -10.92 6.00
C ASP A 123 7.36 -10.12 6.63
N LEU A 124 8.22 -9.53 5.78
CA LEU A 124 9.28 -8.65 6.25
C LEU A 124 8.70 -7.39 6.91
N CYS A 125 7.61 -6.84 6.36
CA CYS A 125 6.91 -5.71 6.98
C CYS A 125 6.35 -6.10 8.36
N GLN A 126 5.69 -7.26 8.49
CA GLN A 126 5.17 -7.74 9.77
C GLN A 126 6.29 -7.92 10.80
N LYS A 127 7.40 -8.55 10.39
CA LYS A 127 8.56 -8.80 11.25
C LYS A 127 9.18 -7.50 11.81
N HIS A 128 9.16 -6.43 11.03
CA HIS A 128 9.78 -5.15 11.38
C HIS A 128 8.78 -4.09 11.86
N GLY A 129 7.50 -4.43 12.04
CA GLY A 129 6.47 -3.49 12.48
C GLY A 129 6.14 -2.40 11.45
N ILE A 130 6.36 -2.69 10.17
CA ILE A 130 6.09 -1.78 9.05
C ILE A 130 4.65 -1.97 8.59
N ALA A 131 3.91 -0.88 8.42
CA ALA A 131 2.56 -0.93 7.89
C ALA A 131 2.58 -1.21 6.38
N TYR A 132 2.09 -2.39 5.99
CA TYR A 132 1.98 -2.77 4.58
C TYR A 132 0.67 -2.20 3.98
N GLN A 133 0.81 -1.42 2.91
CA GLN A 133 -0.30 -0.78 2.22
C GLN A 133 -0.47 -1.36 0.82
N SER A 134 -1.66 -1.88 0.51
CA SER A 134 -1.93 -2.46 -0.81
C SER A 134 -2.59 -1.45 -1.75
N PHE A 135 -2.10 -1.38 -2.98
CA PHE A 135 -2.85 -0.80 -4.11
C PHE A 135 -3.06 -1.86 -5.21
N TRP A 136 -3.98 -1.58 -6.13
CA TRP A 136 -4.54 -2.57 -7.06
C TRP A 136 -5.31 -3.72 -6.36
N THR A 137 -5.71 -3.52 -5.11
CA THR A 137 -6.32 -4.54 -4.25
C THR A 137 -7.55 -5.23 -4.83
N LEU A 138 -8.37 -4.53 -5.64
CA LEU A 138 -9.56 -5.13 -6.26
C LEU A 138 -9.29 -5.56 -7.71
N SER A 139 -8.81 -4.65 -8.56
CA SER A 139 -8.56 -4.92 -9.98
C SER A 139 -7.47 -5.96 -10.22
N GLY A 140 -6.56 -6.13 -9.26
CA GLY A 140 -5.53 -7.17 -9.26
C GLY A 140 -5.99 -8.52 -8.68
N SER A 141 -7.24 -8.63 -8.23
CA SER A 141 -7.76 -9.77 -7.49
C SER A 141 -8.99 -10.45 -8.12
N PRO A 142 -9.06 -10.63 -9.46
CA PRO A 142 -10.27 -11.15 -10.10
C PRO A 142 -10.63 -12.57 -9.67
N SER A 143 -9.66 -13.46 -9.46
CA SER A 143 -9.90 -14.83 -8.96
C SER A 143 -10.41 -14.81 -7.52
N LEU A 144 -9.86 -13.96 -6.65
CA LEU A 144 -10.31 -13.82 -5.26
C LEU A 144 -11.75 -13.30 -5.22
N LEU A 145 -12.06 -12.25 -5.99
CA LEU A 145 -13.42 -11.70 -6.13
C LEU A 145 -14.41 -12.73 -6.67
N ALA A 146 -13.95 -13.62 -7.56
CA ALA A 146 -14.77 -14.69 -8.11
C ALA A 146 -14.95 -15.89 -7.16
N HIS A 147 -14.09 -16.03 -6.13
CA HIS A 147 -13.97 -17.23 -5.32
C HIS A 147 -15.25 -17.54 -4.52
N PRO A 148 -15.74 -18.80 -4.52
CA PRO A 148 -16.98 -19.17 -3.83
C PRO A 148 -16.96 -18.89 -2.33
N LEU A 149 -15.81 -19.10 -1.65
CA LEU A 149 -15.70 -18.80 -0.21
C LEU A 149 -15.89 -17.32 0.09
N LEU A 150 -15.26 -16.44 -0.70
CA LEU A 150 -15.42 -14.99 -0.54
C LEU A 150 -16.87 -14.57 -0.78
N LYS A 151 -17.49 -15.06 -1.87
CA LYS A 151 -18.88 -14.75 -2.20
C LYS A 151 -19.85 -15.20 -1.11
N LYS A 152 -19.64 -16.40 -0.56
CA LYS A 152 -20.44 -16.93 0.55
C LYS A 152 -20.28 -16.08 1.82
N LEU A 153 -19.05 -15.70 2.16
CA LEU A 153 -18.76 -14.81 3.27
C LEU A 153 -19.44 -13.45 3.08
N ALA A 154 -19.26 -12.82 1.92
CA ALA A 154 -19.87 -11.54 1.59
C ALA A 154 -21.41 -11.59 1.68
N GLN A 155 -22.03 -12.63 1.11
CA GLN A 155 -23.48 -12.84 1.17
C GLN A 155 -23.99 -12.99 2.60
N ARG A 156 -23.31 -13.78 3.43
CA ARG A 156 -23.67 -14.03 4.83
C ARG A 156 -23.67 -12.73 5.64
N HIS A 157 -22.70 -11.85 5.40
CA HIS A 157 -22.58 -10.56 6.09
C HIS A 157 -23.25 -9.39 5.35
N LYS A 158 -23.97 -9.66 4.26
CA LYS A 158 -24.71 -8.67 3.47
C LYS A 158 -23.84 -7.51 2.96
N VAL A 159 -22.58 -7.80 2.62
CA VAL A 159 -21.63 -6.86 1.99
C VAL A 159 -21.33 -7.30 0.56
N THR A 160 -20.71 -6.43 -0.24
CA THR A 160 -20.24 -6.82 -1.58
C THR A 160 -18.95 -7.64 -1.48
N PRO A 161 -18.59 -8.45 -2.49
CA PRO A 161 -17.30 -9.14 -2.52
C PRO A 161 -16.10 -8.18 -2.40
N GLU A 162 -16.18 -6.99 -3.02
CA GLU A 162 -15.14 -5.96 -2.95
C GLU A 162 -14.96 -5.42 -1.52
N ALA A 163 -16.07 -5.12 -0.84
CA ALA A 163 -16.06 -4.74 0.56
C ALA A 163 -15.48 -5.86 1.45
N ALA A 164 -15.83 -7.12 1.17
CA ALA A 164 -15.27 -8.26 1.88
C ALA A 164 -13.75 -8.41 1.67
N VAL A 165 -13.21 -8.13 0.47
CA VAL A 165 -11.76 -8.12 0.23
C VAL A 165 -11.06 -7.05 1.07
N TYR A 166 -11.61 -5.83 1.13
CA TYR A 166 -11.04 -4.79 1.99
C TYR A 166 -11.01 -5.19 3.45
N ARG A 167 -12.11 -5.79 3.94
CA ARG A 167 -12.17 -6.30 5.30
C ARG A 167 -11.16 -7.43 5.55
N LEU A 168 -10.97 -8.35 4.60
CA LEU A 168 -9.93 -9.39 4.72
C LEU A 168 -8.54 -8.78 4.84
N CYS A 169 -8.20 -7.79 4.00
CA CYS A 169 -6.93 -7.07 4.11
C CYS A 169 -6.73 -6.50 5.51
N GLU A 170 -7.71 -5.79 6.07
CA GLU A 170 -7.62 -5.25 7.44
C GLU A 170 -7.38 -6.33 8.49
N LEU A 171 -8.12 -7.44 8.43
CA LEU A 171 -7.95 -8.57 9.34
C LEU A 171 -6.56 -9.21 9.22
N TRP A 172 -5.97 -9.14 8.04
CA TRP A 172 -4.62 -9.59 7.74
C TRP A 172 -3.55 -8.51 7.93
N ASN A 173 -3.85 -7.43 8.64
CA ASN A 173 -2.90 -6.34 8.89
C ASN A 173 -2.31 -5.71 7.61
N ILE A 174 -3.13 -5.68 6.55
CA ILE A 174 -2.88 -4.97 5.29
C ILE A 174 -3.80 -3.75 5.28
N THR A 175 -3.26 -2.57 4.99
CA THR A 175 -4.07 -1.36 4.79
C THR A 175 -4.40 -1.20 3.30
N PRO A 176 -5.62 -1.51 2.85
CA PRO A 176 -5.96 -1.35 1.44
C PRO A 176 -6.21 0.11 1.08
N LEU A 177 -5.70 0.55 -0.06
CA LEU A 177 -5.97 1.89 -0.58
C LEU A 177 -7.18 1.85 -1.52
N CYS A 178 -8.29 2.42 -1.06
CA CYS A 178 -9.49 2.60 -1.86
C CYS A 178 -9.41 3.90 -2.67
N GLY A 179 -9.35 3.80 -4.00
CA GLY A 179 -9.27 4.95 -4.91
C GLY A 179 -10.61 5.34 -5.55
N SER A 180 -11.75 4.98 -4.94
CA SER A 180 -13.06 5.20 -5.56
C SER A 180 -13.44 6.69 -5.63
N THR A 181 -13.96 7.12 -6.77
CA THR A 181 -14.61 8.44 -6.96
C THR A 181 -16.13 8.36 -6.88
N ASN A 182 -16.70 7.16 -6.71
CA ASN A 182 -18.13 6.92 -6.63
C ASN A 182 -18.60 6.88 -5.16
N PRO A 183 -19.51 7.77 -4.73
CA PRO A 183 -20.01 7.81 -3.35
C PRO A 183 -20.63 6.50 -2.84
N LYS A 184 -21.32 5.75 -3.70
CA LYS A 184 -21.89 4.45 -3.33
C LYS A 184 -20.79 3.44 -2.99
N HIS A 185 -19.73 3.39 -3.80
CA HIS A 185 -18.60 2.50 -3.53
C HIS A 185 -17.81 2.93 -2.29
N MET A 186 -17.65 4.24 -2.05
CA MET A 186 -17.04 4.73 -0.82
C MET A 186 -17.82 4.28 0.42
N ALA A 187 -19.15 4.43 0.42
CA ALA A 187 -19.99 3.96 1.51
C ALA A 187 -19.94 2.44 1.70
N GLN A 188 -19.88 1.67 0.62
CA GLN A 188 -19.76 0.21 0.68
C GLN A 188 -18.42 -0.24 1.27
N ALA A 189 -17.31 0.43 0.93
CA ALA A 189 -16.00 0.13 1.50
C ALA A 189 -15.97 0.42 3.01
N LEU A 190 -16.51 1.57 3.45
CA LEU A 190 -16.59 1.92 4.87
C LEU A 190 -17.49 0.96 5.66
N ALA A 191 -18.62 0.52 5.08
CA ALA A 191 -19.51 -0.43 5.74
C ALA A 191 -18.84 -1.81 6.03
N ALA A 192 -17.69 -2.10 5.41
CA ALA A 192 -16.96 -3.33 5.60
C ALA A 192 -16.20 -3.40 6.94
N GLU A 193 -15.86 -2.25 7.55
CA GLU A 193 -14.95 -2.09 8.70
C GLU A 193 -15.36 -2.92 9.93
N HIS A 194 -16.62 -3.37 9.98
CA HIS A 194 -17.15 -4.21 11.06
C HIS A 194 -17.99 -5.40 10.56
N ALA A 195 -17.88 -5.76 9.28
CA ALA A 195 -18.74 -6.77 8.68
C ALA A 195 -18.53 -8.17 9.28
N PHE A 196 -17.27 -8.55 9.53
CA PHE A 196 -16.89 -9.86 10.09
C PHE A 196 -15.53 -9.82 10.80
N GLY A 197 -15.23 -10.88 11.57
CA GLY A 197 -14.03 -11.03 12.42
C GLY A 197 -13.05 -12.11 11.95
N LYS A 198 -11.89 -12.20 12.62
CA LYS A 198 -10.83 -13.19 12.32
C LYS A 198 -11.22 -14.63 12.64
N ASP A 199 -12.22 -14.81 13.49
CA ASP A 199 -12.79 -16.07 13.95
C ASP A 199 -13.64 -16.77 12.89
N GLU A 200 -14.01 -16.08 11.81
CA GLU A 200 -14.74 -16.67 10.71
C GLU A 200 -13.91 -17.74 9.97
N PRO A 201 -14.41 -18.98 9.82
CA PRO A 201 -13.67 -20.06 9.19
C PRO A 201 -13.21 -19.74 7.76
N GLU A 202 -14.03 -19.02 6.99
CA GLU A 202 -13.68 -18.59 5.63
C GLU A 202 -12.46 -17.65 5.60
N VAL A 203 -12.22 -16.84 6.64
CA VAL A 203 -11.07 -15.93 6.70
C VAL A 203 -9.77 -16.72 6.78
N GLY A 204 -9.70 -17.75 7.64
CA GLY A 204 -8.53 -18.62 7.74
C GLY A 204 -8.30 -19.46 6.48
N LYS A 205 -9.36 -19.97 5.86
CA LYS A 205 -9.26 -20.74 4.61
C LYS A 205 -8.79 -19.88 3.44
N LEU A 206 -9.32 -18.66 3.31
CA LEU A 206 -8.87 -17.72 2.30
C LEU A 206 -7.40 -17.31 2.53
N TRP A 207 -6.98 -17.14 3.78
CA TRP A 207 -5.57 -16.87 4.09
C TRP A 207 -4.64 -17.97 3.57
N LYS A 208 -4.90 -19.23 3.93
CA LYS A 208 -4.15 -20.41 3.45
C LYS A 208 -4.14 -20.49 1.93
N LEU A 209 -5.31 -20.38 1.31
CA LEU A 209 -5.47 -20.41 -0.14
C LEU A 209 -4.57 -19.38 -0.83
N MET A 210 -4.52 -18.16 -0.31
CA MET A 210 -3.72 -17.10 -0.91
C MET A 210 -2.21 -17.30 -0.69
N HIS A 211 -1.79 -18.04 0.33
CA HIS A 211 -0.41 -18.47 0.54
C HIS A 211 -0.03 -19.73 -0.25
N GLY A 212 -0.96 -20.28 -1.03
CA GLY A 212 -0.75 -21.55 -1.75
C GLY A 212 -0.70 -22.76 -0.83
N GLU A 213 -1.24 -22.65 0.38
CA GLU A 213 -1.35 -23.74 1.34
C GLU A 213 -2.63 -24.55 1.05
N GLU A 214 -2.51 -25.89 1.05
CA GLU A 214 -3.67 -26.80 0.98
C GLU A 214 -4.37 -26.91 2.35
N ASP A 215 -5.67 -27.22 2.33
CA ASP A 215 -6.55 -27.22 3.51
C ASP A 215 -6.22 -28.33 4.53
#